data_AF-U2UQQ2-F1
#
_entry.id   AF-U2UQQ2-F1
#
_cell.length_a   1.000
_cell.length_b   1.000
_cell.length_c   1.000
_cell.angle_alpha   90.00
_cell.angle_beta   90.00
_cell.angle_gamma   90.00
#
_symmetry.space_group_name_H-M   'P 1'
#
loop_
_entity.id
_entity.type
_entity.pdbx_description
1 polymer ?
#
loop_
_entity_poly.entity_id
_entity_poly.type
_entity_poly.pdbx_seq_one_letter_code
_entity_poly.pdbx_strand_id
1 'polypeptide(L)'
;MGNMVFSPFVIALVAALGLVLGILSLIAAAFNTALHHQRRGLSGRIAALEEEVRMLKEEAQGRAAEPEPGPGPEPESEPEPAAPAEPPKHERPKAPWQDFVDAYNALADTAADEKRPALCEKFIKDQKIELLVCVGYDTQHANQHMPQYESTQSLKDAVCWAASVPGKETEYAVVPKLDQVYTQELHDKKGLKETFASNFEKGDKKGIHIRIPAIFHKKGDGWKVANPGVIRLD
;
A
#
# COMPACT_ATOMS: atom_id res chain seq x y z
N MET A 1 25.28 -3.67 67.38
CA MET A 1 25.55 -3.47 65.95
C MET A 1 25.58 -4.82 65.26
N GLY A 2 24.52 -5.19 64.53
CA GLY A 2 24.50 -6.42 63.73
C GLY A 2 24.85 -6.09 62.29
N ASN A 3 26.06 -6.44 61.85
CA ASN A 3 26.46 -6.28 60.45
C ASN A 3 25.72 -7.35 59.63
N MET A 4 24.72 -6.95 58.85
CA MET A 4 24.09 -7.81 57.85
C MET A 4 25.10 -8.06 56.72
N VAL A 5 25.84 -9.17 56.81
CA VAL A 5 26.65 -9.67 55.72
C VAL A 5 25.73 -10.48 54.80
N PHE A 6 25.37 -9.90 53.66
CA PHE A 6 24.55 -10.57 52.66
C PHE A 6 25.25 -11.86 52.18
N SER A 7 24.48 -12.94 52.02
CA SER A 7 25.00 -14.20 51.48
C SER A 7 25.64 -13.96 50.10
N PRO A 8 26.79 -14.59 49.79
CA PRO A 8 27.48 -14.40 48.51
C PRO A 8 26.57 -14.68 47.29
N PHE A 9 25.57 -15.54 47.44
CA PHE A 9 24.57 -15.82 46.41
C PHE A 9 23.67 -14.60 46.12
N VAL A 10 23.25 -13.88 47.16
CA VAL A 10 22.41 -12.67 47.02
C VAL A 10 23.21 -11.55 46.37
N ILE A 11 24.49 -11.41 46.72
CA ILE A 11 25.39 -10.43 46.10
C ILE A 11 25.56 -10.73 44.61
N ALA A 12 25.79 -12.00 44.24
CA ALA A 12 25.90 -12.42 42.85
C ALA A 12 24.61 -12.18 42.05
N LEU A 13 23.44 -12.45 42.65
CA LEU A 13 22.15 -12.23 42.02
C LEU A 13 21.88 -10.74 41.75
N VAL A 14 22.16 -9.87 42.73
CA VAL A 14 21.98 -8.42 42.58
C VAL A 14 22.96 -7.85 41.54
N ALA A 15 24.20 -8.34 41.51
CA ALA A 15 25.18 -7.96 40.49
C ALA A 15 24.73 -8.38 39.07
N ALA A 16 24.20 -9.60 38.92
CA ALA A 16 23.68 -10.09 37.65
C ALA A 16 22.46 -9.28 37.17
N LEU A 17 21.51 -8.97 38.08
CA LEU A 17 20.36 -8.13 37.77
C LEU A 17 20.77 -6.71 37.38
N GLY A 18 21.73 -6.12 38.10
CA GLY A 18 22.29 -4.80 37.75
C GLY A 18 22.93 -4.77 36.37
N LEU A 19 23.65 -5.84 36.00
CA LEU A 19 24.24 -5.97 34.66
C LEU A 19 23.18 -6.07 33.57
N VAL A 20 22.16 -6.90 33.77
CA VAL A 20 21.05 -7.05 32.80
C VAL A 20 20.29 -5.73 32.64
N LEU A 21 19.95 -5.05 33.73
CA LEU A 21 19.29 -3.74 33.68
C LEU A 21 20.16 -2.67 33.00
N GLY A 22 21.47 -2.69 33.24
CA GLY A 22 22.42 -1.81 32.56
C GLY A 22 22.44 -2.02 31.05
N ILE A 23 22.47 -3.28 30.61
CA ILE A 23 22.43 -3.63 29.18
C ILE A 23 21.10 -3.18 28.55
N LEU A 24 19.96 -3.43 29.21
CA LEU A 24 18.65 -2.99 28.73
C LEU A 24 18.54 -1.47 28.60
N SER A 25 19.09 -0.71 29.56
CA SER A 25 19.15 0.75 29.49
C SER A 25 20.00 1.25 28.32
N LEU A 26 21.14 0.62 28.04
CA LEU A 26 22.00 0.97 26.91
C LEU A 26 21.30 0.71 25.56
N ILE A 27 20.61 -0.42 25.45
CA ILE A 27 19.80 -0.75 24.27
C ILE A 27 18.72 0.31 24.07
N ALA A 28 17.96 0.64 25.13
CA ALA A 28 16.90 1.65 25.05
C ALA A 28 17.42 3.04 24.63
N ALA A 29 18.58 3.47 25.14
CA ALA A 29 19.21 4.72 24.76
C ALA A 29 19.65 4.74 23.29
N ALA A 30 20.21 3.63 22.79
CA ALA A 30 20.60 3.48 21.38
C ALA A 30 19.38 3.55 20.44
N PHE A 31 18.30 2.84 20.77
CA PHE A 31 17.05 2.88 20.00
C PHE A 31 16.43 4.29 19.99
N ASN A 32 16.40 4.98 21.13
CA ASN A 32 15.83 6.33 21.21
C ASN A 32 16.63 7.33 20.36
N THR A 33 17.97 7.22 20.36
CA THR A 33 18.85 8.05 19.54
C THR A 33 18.65 7.78 18.04
N ALA A 34 18.49 6.51 17.64
CA ALA A 34 18.23 6.12 16.26
C ALA A 34 16.88 6.67 15.76
N LEU A 35 15.82 6.55 16.58
CA LEU A 35 14.50 7.10 16.25
C LEU A 35 14.54 8.62 16.08
N HIS A 36 15.30 9.32 16.92
CA HIS A 36 15.46 10.76 16.81
C HIS A 36 16.16 11.18 15.49
N HIS A 37 17.18 10.43 15.06
CA HIS A 37 17.81 10.66 13.75
C HIS A 37 16.85 10.38 12.58
N GLN A 38 16.09 9.29 12.63
CA GLN A 38 15.11 8.95 11.60
C GLN A 38 14.01 10.02 11.50
N ARG A 39 13.54 10.55 12.64
CA ARG A 39 12.53 11.62 12.70
C ARG A 39 13.02 12.91 12.06
N ARG A 40 14.29 13.27 12.27
CA ARG A 40 14.92 14.44 11.62
C ARG A 40 14.99 14.28 10.10
N GLY A 41 15.35 13.09 9.61
CA GLY A 41 15.36 12.78 8.18
C GLY A 41 13.98 12.89 7.54
N LEU A 42 12.94 12.37 8.21
CA LEU A 42 11.55 12.49 7.76
C LEU A 42 11.08 13.94 7.72
N SER A 43 11.39 14.73 8.76
CA SER A 43 11.01 16.15 8.81
C SER A 43 11.63 16.96 7.66
N GLY A 44 12.87 16.69 7.29
CA GLY A 44 13.53 17.37 6.16
C GLY A 44 12.89 17.01 4.82
N ARG A 45 12.52 15.73 4.63
CA ARG A 45 11.81 15.28 3.41
C ARG A 45 10.42 15.89 3.28
N ILE A 46 9.72 16.06 4.40
CA ILE A 46 8.40 16.71 4.42
C ILE A 46 8.55 18.19 4.01
N ALA A 47 9.54 18.90 4.55
CA ALA A 47 9.79 20.29 4.18
C ALA A 47 10.16 20.45 2.69
N ALA A 48 10.99 19.56 2.15
CA ALA A 48 11.34 19.57 0.73
C ALA A 48 10.12 19.31 -0.18
N LEU A 49 9.27 18.35 0.20
CA LEU A 49 8.02 18.08 -0.53
C LEU A 49 7.05 19.26 -0.47
N GLU A 50 6.97 19.96 0.67
CA GLU A 50 6.13 21.15 0.80
C GLU A 50 6.59 22.29 -0.12
N GLU A 51 7.91 22.47 -0.27
CA GLU A 51 8.49 23.44 -1.19
C GLU A 51 8.26 23.07 -2.66
N GLU A 52 8.45 21.80 -3.05
CA GLU A 52 8.14 21.31 -4.40
C GLU A 52 6.66 21.52 -4.76
N VAL A 53 5.74 21.22 -3.83
CA VAL A 53 4.30 21.45 -4.04
C VAL A 53 3.99 22.94 -4.17
N ARG A 54 4.66 23.81 -3.41
CA ARG A 54 4.49 25.26 -3.53
C ARG A 54 4.94 25.77 -4.91
N MET A 55 6.11 25.33 -5.38
CA MET A 55 6.64 25.72 -6.70
C MET A 55 5.70 25.26 -7.83
N LEU A 56 5.24 24.02 -7.79
CA LEU A 56 4.29 23.49 -8.79
C LEU A 56 2.96 24.25 -8.79
N LYS A 57 2.49 24.67 -7.61
CA LYS A 57 1.28 25.49 -7.49
C LYS A 57 1.46 26.89 -8.07
N GLU A 58 2.63 27.51 -7.85
CA GLU A 58 2.97 28.81 -8.43
C GLU A 58 3.15 28.72 -9.96
N GLU A 59 3.78 27.66 -10.47
CA GLU A 59 3.89 27.39 -11.92
C GLU A 59 2.51 27.20 -12.57
N ALA A 60 1.61 26.46 -11.91
CA ALA A 60 0.24 26.26 -12.36
C ALA A 60 -0.59 27.57 -12.35
N GLN A 61 -0.34 28.48 -11.40
CA GLN A 61 -1.00 29.79 -11.35
C GLN A 61 -0.39 30.78 -12.35
N GLY A 62 0.92 30.74 -12.59
CA GLY A 62 1.60 31.60 -13.56
C GLY A 62 1.16 31.35 -15.01
N ARG A 63 0.77 30.11 -15.33
CA ARG A 63 0.25 29.75 -16.66
C ARG A 63 -1.19 30.21 -16.91
N ALA A 64 -1.91 30.64 -15.87
CA ALA A 64 -3.30 31.12 -15.98
C ALA A 64 -3.41 32.64 -16.24
N ALA A 65 -2.29 33.36 -16.36
CA ALA A 65 -2.24 34.83 -16.40
C ALA A 65 -1.72 35.42 -17.72
N GLU A 66 -2.09 34.86 -18.87
CA GLU A 66 -1.87 35.54 -20.17
C GLU A 66 -3.16 36.30 -20.56
N PRO A 67 -3.15 37.65 -20.60
CA PRO A 67 -4.34 38.45 -20.85
C PRO A 67 -4.49 38.75 -22.35
N GLU A 68 -5.58 38.32 -22.97
CA GLU A 68 -5.99 38.83 -24.28
C GLU A 68 -6.83 40.12 -24.12
N PRO A 69 -6.60 41.15 -24.95
CA PRO A 69 -7.12 42.50 -24.74
C PRO A 69 -8.55 42.68 -25.30
N GLY A 70 -9.39 43.46 -24.60
CA GLY A 70 -10.63 44.03 -25.16
C GLY A 70 -10.33 45.18 -26.14
N PRO A 71 -11.29 45.58 -27.00
CA PRO A 71 -12.32 46.56 -26.61
C PRO A 71 -13.74 46.32 -27.20
N GLY A 72 -14.79 46.87 -26.55
CA GLY A 72 -16.24 46.74 -26.86
C GLY A 72 -16.76 47.50 -28.10
N PRO A 73 -18.08 47.82 -28.27
CA PRO A 73 -19.19 47.86 -27.29
C PRO A 73 -20.49 47.07 -27.66
N GLU A 74 -21.40 46.98 -26.69
CA GLU A 74 -22.74 46.36 -26.69
C GLU A 74 -23.71 46.90 -27.77
N PRO A 75 -24.77 46.14 -28.12
CA PRO A 75 -26.07 46.53 -27.57
C PRO A 75 -26.85 45.37 -26.93
N GLU A 76 -27.54 45.75 -25.86
CA GLU A 76 -28.55 45.04 -25.08
C GLU A 76 -29.47 44.13 -25.90
N SER A 77 -29.66 42.91 -25.39
CA SER A 77 -30.97 42.27 -25.21
C SER A 77 -30.77 41.05 -24.33
N GLU A 78 -31.22 41.14 -23.08
CA GLU A 78 -31.28 40.03 -22.12
C GLU A 78 -32.12 38.87 -22.68
N PRO A 79 -31.61 37.63 -22.59
CA PRO A 79 -32.44 36.52 -22.13
C PRO A 79 -31.78 35.87 -20.92
N GLU A 80 -32.64 35.33 -20.04
CA GLU A 80 -32.32 34.64 -18.79
C GLU A 80 -30.94 33.94 -18.77
N PRO A 81 -30.15 34.06 -17.68
CA PRO A 81 -28.90 33.33 -17.57
C PRO A 81 -29.17 31.83 -17.67
N ALA A 82 -28.84 31.24 -18.82
CA ALA A 82 -28.54 29.83 -18.90
C ALA A 82 -27.53 29.58 -17.78
N ALA A 83 -27.90 28.73 -16.82
CA ALA A 83 -27.02 28.33 -15.74
C ALA A 83 -25.65 28.01 -16.36
N PRO A 84 -24.55 28.63 -15.87
CA PRO A 84 -23.24 28.43 -16.46
C PRO A 84 -23.02 26.92 -16.60
N ALA A 85 -22.82 26.47 -17.84
CA ALA A 85 -22.43 25.10 -18.11
C ALA A 85 -21.31 24.77 -17.12
N GLU A 86 -21.52 23.75 -16.28
CA GLU A 86 -20.50 23.34 -15.32
C GLU A 86 -19.18 23.28 -16.09
N PRO A 87 -18.13 23.99 -15.65
CA PRO A 87 -16.83 23.89 -16.30
C PRO A 87 -16.53 22.39 -16.42
N PRO A 88 -16.09 21.90 -17.60
CA PRO A 88 -15.92 20.47 -17.84
C PRO A 88 -15.10 19.96 -16.66
N LYS A 89 -15.74 19.14 -15.81
CA LYS A 89 -15.07 18.55 -14.64
C LYS A 89 -13.80 17.97 -15.22
N HIS A 90 -12.65 18.55 -14.88
CA HIS A 90 -11.38 18.01 -15.30
C HIS A 90 -11.31 16.62 -14.68
N GLU A 91 -11.75 15.61 -15.44
CA GLU A 91 -11.69 14.24 -15.03
C GLU A 91 -10.22 13.99 -14.78
N ARG A 92 -9.89 13.79 -13.50
CA ARG A 92 -8.52 13.42 -13.14
C ARG A 92 -8.18 12.21 -13.99
N PRO A 93 -7.02 12.22 -14.69
CA PRO A 93 -6.64 11.09 -15.52
C PRO A 93 -6.76 9.81 -14.69
N LYS A 94 -7.52 8.84 -15.21
CA LYS A 94 -7.68 7.55 -14.53
C LYS A 94 -6.30 6.93 -14.35
N ALA A 95 -6.08 6.28 -13.21
CA ALA A 95 -4.88 5.49 -13.03
C ALA A 95 -4.83 4.38 -14.10
N PRO A 96 -3.66 4.01 -14.64
CA PRO A 96 -3.59 3.03 -15.73
C PRO A 96 -4.17 1.65 -15.35
N TRP A 97 -4.18 1.30 -14.06
CA TRP A 97 -4.73 0.06 -13.51
C TRP A 97 -6.22 0.16 -13.10
N GLN A 98 -6.86 1.32 -13.27
CA GLN A 98 -8.21 1.55 -12.73
C GLN A 98 -9.24 0.60 -13.35
N ASP A 99 -9.21 0.42 -14.67
CA ASP A 99 -10.17 -0.46 -15.36
C ASP A 99 -10.05 -1.93 -14.89
N PHE A 100 -8.84 -2.38 -14.56
CA PHE A 100 -8.60 -3.70 -13.98
C PHE A 100 -9.24 -3.83 -12.59
N VAL A 101 -9.06 -2.81 -11.74
CA VAL A 101 -9.64 -2.77 -10.38
C VAL A 101 -11.16 -2.72 -10.42
N ASP A 102 -11.73 -1.93 -11.33
CA ASP A 102 -13.18 -1.81 -11.50
C ASP A 102 -13.78 -3.15 -11.96
N ALA A 103 -13.14 -3.82 -12.93
CA ALA A 103 -13.58 -5.14 -13.39
C ALA A 103 -13.43 -6.22 -12.31
N TYR A 104 -12.36 -6.18 -11.51
CA TYR A 104 -12.17 -7.08 -10.37
C TYR A 104 -13.29 -6.89 -9.33
N ASN A 105 -13.57 -5.64 -8.94
CA ASN A 105 -14.59 -5.35 -7.94
C ASN A 105 -16.00 -5.70 -8.44
N ALA A 106 -16.31 -5.44 -9.72
CA ALA A 106 -17.56 -5.87 -10.32
C ALA A 106 -17.72 -7.40 -10.32
N LEU A 107 -16.62 -8.14 -10.54
CA LEU A 107 -16.62 -9.60 -10.42
C LEU A 107 -16.84 -10.05 -8.96
N ALA A 108 -16.26 -9.33 -8.00
CA ALA A 108 -16.48 -9.59 -6.57
C ALA A 108 -17.97 -9.48 -6.19
N ASP A 109 -18.65 -8.45 -6.69
CA ASP A 109 -20.07 -8.14 -6.45
C ASP A 109 -21.04 -9.08 -7.16
N THR A 110 -20.73 -9.47 -8.40
CA THR A 110 -21.69 -10.15 -9.30
C THR A 110 -21.74 -11.67 -9.09
N ALA A 111 -20.64 -12.27 -8.61
CA ALA A 111 -20.51 -13.71 -8.62
C ALA A 111 -21.29 -14.38 -7.47
N ALA A 112 -22.40 -15.05 -7.78
CA ALA A 112 -22.94 -16.06 -6.88
C ALA A 112 -21.89 -17.17 -6.67
N ASP A 113 -21.78 -17.71 -5.45
CA ASP A 113 -20.71 -18.63 -5.05
C ASP A 113 -20.50 -19.80 -6.03
N GLU A 114 -21.58 -20.35 -6.61
CA GLU A 114 -21.51 -21.49 -7.54
C GLU A 114 -20.87 -21.16 -8.90
N LYS A 115 -21.03 -19.93 -9.42
CA LYS A 115 -20.50 -19.52 -10.74
C LYS A 115 -19.15 -18.81 -10.63
N ARG A 116 -18.74 -18.45 -9.41
CA ARG A 116 -17.53 -17.69 -9.13
C ARG A 116 -16.26 -18.34 -9.72
N PRO A 117 -16.00 -19.65 -9.56
CA PRO A 117 -14.77 -20.26 -10.09
C PRO A 117 -14.63 -20.12 -11.61
N ALA A 118 -15.68 -20.40 -12.37
CA ALA A 118 -15.66 -20.31 -13.83
C ALA A 118 -15.49 -18.86 -14.34
N LEU A 119 -16.09 -17.89 -13.64
CA LEU A 119 -15.90 -16.47 -13.97
C LEU A 119 -14.48 -16.00 -13.64
N CYS A 120 -13.89 -16.46 -12.53
CA CYS A 120 -12.50 -16.18 -12.19
C CYS A 120 -11.53 -16.74 -13.24
N GLU A 121 -11.70 -17.99 -13.67
CA GLU A 121 -10.87 -18.60 -14.72
C GLU A 121 -10.95 -17.82 -16.03
N LYS A 122 -12.16 -17.41 -16.43
CA LYS A 122 -12.36 -16.56 -17.60
C LYS A 122 -11.64 -15.22 -17.44
N PHE A 123 -11.82 -14.54 -16.30
CA PHE A 123 -11.20 -13.26 -16.02
C PHE A 123 -9.67 -13.33 -16.07
N ILE A 124 -9.09 -14.39 -15.47
CA ILE A 124 -7.65 -14.65 -15.48
C ILE A 124 -7.13 -14.77 -16.91
N LYS A 125 -7.84 -15.49 -17.78
CA LYS A 125 -7.46 -15.66 -19.18
C LYS A 125 -7.60 -14.36 -19.98
N ASP A 126 -8.73 -13.65 -19.83
CA ASP A 126 -9.03 -12.44 -20.59
C ASP A 126 -8.09 -11.29 -20.23
N GLN A 127 -7.76 -11.13 -18.95
CA GLN A 127 -6.85 -10.10 -18.44
C GLN A 127 -5.37 -10.54 -18.43
N LYS A 128 -5.07 -11.78 -18.88
CA LYS A 128 -3.72 -12.37 -18.87
C LYS A 128 -3.04 -12.28 -17.50
N ILE A 129 -3.78 -12.65 -16.47
CA ILE A 129 -3.35 -12.56 -15.07
C ILE A 129 -2.23 -13.56 -14.80
N GLU A 130 -1.15 -13.09 -14.20
CA GLU A 130 -0.14 -13.93 -13.59
C GLU A 130 -0.56 -14.29 -12.16
N LEU A 131 -0.41 -15.57 -11.81
CA LEU A 131 -0.74 -16.06 -10.48
C LEU A 131 0.50 -16.04 -9.61
N LEU A 132 0.39 -15.49 -8.40
CA LEU A 132 1.52 -15.34 -7.49
C LEU A 132 1.30 -16.14 -6.21
N VAL A 133 2.36 -16.82 -5.76
CA VAL A 133 2.42 -17.50 -4.46
C VAL A 133 3.46 -16.81 -3.58
N CYS A 134 3.13 -16.63 -2.29
CA CYS A 134 4.09 -16.17 -1.29
C CYS A 134 4.97 -17.35 -0.86
N VAL A 135 6.26 -17.30 -1.18
CA VAL A 135 7.23 -18.38 -0.92
C VAL A 135 8.01 -18.20 0.39
N GLY A 136 7.93 -17.01 0.98
CA GLY A 136 8.58 -16.73 2.26
C GLY A 136 8.69 -15.24 2.53
N TYR A 137 9.56 -14.91 3.46
CA TYR A 137 9.86 -13.53 3.84
C TYR A 137 11.37 -13.33 3.78
N ASP A 138 11.78 -12.19 3.24
CA ASP A 138 13.19 -11.81 3.27
C ASP A 138 13.59 -11.48 4.72
N THR A 139 14.50 -12.27 5.28
CA THR A 139 15.03 -12.08 6.63
C THR A 139 16.39 -11.35 6.63
N GLN A 140 16.92 -10.95 5.46
CA GLN A 140 18.27 -10.37 5.36
C GLN A 140 18.35 -8.96 5.94
N HIS A 141 17.22 -8.25 6.06
CA HIS A 141 17.14 -6.94 6.68
C HIS A 141 16.22 -7.00 7.90
N ALA A 142 16.81 -6.93 9.10
CA ALA A 142 16.14 -7.10 10.41
C ALA A 142 14.92 -6.17 10.66
N ASN A 143 14.68 -5.18 9.79
CA ASN A 143 13.58 -4.21 9.90
C ASN A 143 12.56 -4.27 8.75
N GLN A 144 12.64 -5.22 7.82
CA GLN A 144 11.67 -5.32 6.73
C GLN A 144 11.30 -6.79 6.46
N HIS A 145 10.21 -7.25 7.09
CA HIS A 145 9.59 -8.56 6.84
C HIS A 145 8.91 -8.53 5.46
N MET A 146 9.69 -8.40 4.39
CA MET A 146 9.16 -8.22 3.04
C MET A 146 8.79 -9.58 2.46
N PRO A 147 7.52 -9.82 2.07
CA PRO A 147 7.13 -11.07 1.45
C PRO A 147 7.80 -11.25 0.09
N GLN A 148 8.25 -12.47 -0.18
CA GLN A 148 8.78 -12.89 -1.47
C GLN A 148 7.70 -13.64 -2.23
N TYR A 149 7.49 -13.24 -3.48
CA TYR A 149 6.51 -13.83 -4.36
C TYR A 149 7.16 -14.45 -5.59
N GLU A 150 6.59 -15.55 -6.05
CA GLU A 150 6.97 -16.22 -7.29
C GLU A 150 5.74 -16.47 -8.16
N SER A 151 5.95 -16.52 -9.47
CA SER A 151 4.89 -16.92 -10.41
C SER A 151 4.58 -18.40 -10.24
N THR A 152 3.30 -18.76 -10.22
CA THR A 152 2.82 -20.14 -10.18
C THR A 152 1.82 -20.40 -11.30
N GLN A 153 1.67 -21.66 -11.69
CA GLN A 153 0.59 -22.09 -12.60
C GLN A 153 -0.60 -22.67 -11.84
N SER A 154 -0.48 -22.84 -10.53
CA SER A 154 -1.50 -23.44 -9.67
C SER A 154 -2.47 -22.37 -9.16
N LEU A 155 -3.71 -22.41 -9.66
CA LEU A 155 -4.81 -21.59 -9.14
C LEU A 155 -5.09 -21.89 -7.66
N LYS A 156 -4.78 -23.10 -7.19
CA LYS A 156 -5.00 -23.49 -5.80
C LYS A 156 -3.98 -22.83 -4.87
N ASP A 157 -2.73 -22.75 -5.29
CA ASP A 157 -1.62 -22.27 -4.44
C ASP A 157 -1.43 -20.75 -4.54
N ALA A 158 -1.98 -20.12 -5.59
CA ALA A 158 -1.95 -18.69 -5.78
C ALA A 158 -2.67 -17.94 -4.65
N VAL A 159 -2.03 -16.91 -4.12
CA VAL A 159 -2.58 -16.02 -3.09
C VAL A 159 -2.92 -14.64 -3.65
N CYS A 160 -2.23 -14.24 -4.74
CA CYS A 160 -2.41 -12.96 -5.42
C CYS A 160 -2.50 -13.16 -6.94
N TRP A 161 -3.11 -12.19 -7.60
CA TRP A 161 -3.25 -12.06 -9.05
C TRP A 161 -2.55 -10.78 -9.48
N ALA A 162 -1.78 -10.85 -10.56
CA ALA A 162 -1.02 -9.74 -11.11
C ALA A 162 -1.43 -9.46 -12.56
N ALA A 163 -1.88 -8.23 -12.83
CA ALA A 163 -2.18 -7.73 -14.17
C ALA A 163 -1.10 -6.73 -14.60
N SER A 164 -0.67 -6.77 -15.86
CA SER A 164 0.28 -5.79 -16.38
C SER A 164 -0.33 -4.39 -16.36
N VAL A 165 0.41 -3.38 -15.88
CA VAL A 165 -0.06 -1.99 -15.90
C VAL A 165 0.10 -1.42 -17.33
N PRO A 166 -0.97 -0.91 -17.96
CA PRO A 166 -0.88 -0.32 -19.29
C PRO A 166 0.18 0.79 -19.37
N GLY A 167 1.06 0.72 -20.37
CA GLY A 167 2.14 1.69 -20.56
C GLY A 167 3.36 1.51 -19.64
N LYS A 168 3.42 0.44 -18.84
CA LYS A 168 4.51 0.14 -17.91
C LYS A 168 4.93 -1.33 -18.01
N GLU A 169 6.02 -1.60 -18.72
CA GLU A 169 6.41 -2.99 -19.08
C GLU A 169 6.77 -3.89 -17.89
N THR A 170 7.30 -3.32 -16.82
CA THR A 170 7.78 -4.07 -15.64
C THR A 170 6.87 -3.89 -14.41
N GLU A 171 5.80 -3.10 -14.51
CA GLU A 171 4.90 -2.82 -13.40
C GLU A 171 3.62 -3.62 -13.51
N TYR A 172 3.19 -4.19 -12.38
CA TYR A 172 2.00 -5.02 -12.31
C TYR A 172 1.10 -4.54 -11.17
N ALA A 173 -0.19 -4.43 -11.45
CA ALA A 173 -1.22 -4.22 -10.45
C ALA A 173 -1.56 -5.57 -9.83
N VAL A 174 -1.27 -5.71 -8.54
CA VAL A 174 -1.42 -6.94 -7.77
C VAL A 174 -2.58 -6.80 -6.79
N VAL A 175 -3.46 -7.80 -6.82
CA VAL A 175 -4.64 -7.90 -5.96
C VAL A 175 -4.68 -9.29 -5.32
N PRO A 176 -5.30 -9.47 -4.13
CA PRO A 176 -5.55 -10.79 -3.60
C PRO A 176 -6.38 -11.63 -4.59
N LYS A 177 -6.18 -12.95 -4.56
CA LYS A 177 -7.04 -13.88 -5.29
C LYS A 177 -8.50 -13.73 -4.81
N LEU A 178 -9.46 -13.68 -5.73
CA LEU A 178 -10.84 -13.33 -5.42
C LEU A 178 -11.65 -14.46 -4.78
N ASP A 179 -11.42 -15.70 -5.18
CA ASP A 179 -12.14 -16.90 -4.73
C ASP A 179 -11.56 -17.51 -3.44
N GLN A 180 -10.77 -16.75 -2.68
CA GLN A 180 -10.22 -17.19 -1.40
C GLN A 180 -10.90 -16.48 -0.22
N VAL A 181 -11.06 -17.20 0.88
CA VAL A 181 -11.48 -16.61 2.16
C VAL A 181 -10.26 -15.96 2.80
N TYR A 182 -10.36 -14.69 3.18
CA TYR A 182 -9.31 -13.98 3.88
C TYR A 182 -9.28 -14.43 5.34
N THR A 183 -8.34 -15.30 5.68
CA THR A 183 -8.14 -15.88 7.01
C THR A 183 -6.97 -15.24 7.76
N GLN A 184 -6.86 -15.52 9.06
CA GLN A 184 -5.70 -15.13 9.86
C GLN A 184 -4.38 -15.68 9.28
N GLU A 185 -4.40 -16.90 8.71
CA GLU A 185 -3.22 -17.49 8.09
C GLU A 185 -2.76 -16.72 6.85
N LEU A 186 -3.71 -16.34 5.98
CA LEU A 186 -3.38 -15.52 4.82
C LEU A 186 -2.84 -14.15 5.25
N HIS A 187 -3.44 -13.56 6.29
CA HIS A 187 -3.01 -12.29 6.85
C HIS A 187 -1.57 -12.35 7.37
N ASP A 188 -1.26 -13.32 8.23
CA ASP A 188 -0.01 -13.34 8.99
C ASP A 188 1.16 -14.05 8.30
N LYS A 189 0.87 -15.04 7.45
CA LYS A 189 1.88 -15.98 6.94
C LYS A 189 2.02 -16.00 5.42
N LYS A 190 1.10 -15.40 4.68
CA LYS A 190 1.11 -15.42 3.20
C LYS A 190 1.33 -14.03 2.60
N GLY A 191 1.96 -13.13 3.35
CA GLY A 191 2.41 -11.83 2.87
C GLY A 191 1.32 -10.76 2.74
N LEU A 192 0.05 -11.07 3.03
CA LEU A 192 -1.05 -10.14 2.74
C LEU A 192 -1.03 -8.90 3.65
N LYS A 193 -0.68 -9.02 4.94
CA LYS A 193 -0.62 -7.84 5.83
C LYS A 193 0.50 -6.87 5.48
N GLU A 194 1.61 -7.39 4.92
CA GLU A 194 2.72 -6.55 4.48
C GLU A 194 2.49 -5.97 3.08
N THR A 195 1.68 -6.66 2.25
CA THR A 195 1.37 -6.23 0.88
C THR A 195 0.18 -5.29 0.80
N PHE A 196 -0.81 -5.44 1.69
CA PHE A 196 -2.06 -4.70 1.65
C PHE A 196 -2.44 -4.15 3.02
N ALA A 197 -2.67 -2.84 3.09
CA ALA A 197 -3.40 -2.24 4.19
C ALA A 197 -4.87 -2.68 4.12
N SER A 198 -5.42 -3.15 5.24
CA SER A 198 -6.80 -3.65 5.33
C SER A 198 -7.45 -3.30 6.67
N ASN A 199 -8.78 -3.44 6.73
CA ASN A 199 -9.57 -3.37 7.97
C ASN A 199 -9.70 -4.73 8.67
N PHE A 200 -8.73 -5.64 8.46
CA PHE A 200 -8.75 -6.95 9.09
C PHE A 200 -8.53 -6.84 10.60
N GLU A 201 -9.37 -7.51 11.39
CA GLU A 201 -9.20 -7.62 12.85
C GLU A 201 -9.08 -9.08 13.27
N LYS A 202 -10.12 -9.88 13.00
CA LYS A 202 -10.20 -11.31 13.31
C LYS A 202 -11.32 -11.98 12.53
N GLY A 203 -11.25 -13.31 12.46
CA GLY A 203 -12.24 -14.14 11.80
C GLY A 203 -12.09 -14.18 10.28
N ASP A 204 -12.92 -14.99 9.63
CA ASP A 204 -12.83 -15.22 8.20
C ASP A 204 -13.66 -14.19 7.43
N LYS A 205 -13.05 -13.55 6.43
CA LYS A 205 -13.69 -12.56 5.57
C LYS A 205 -13.83 -13.08 4.15
N LYS A 206 -15.06 -13.06 3.62
CA LYS A 206 -15.35 -13.60 2.28
C LYS A 206 -15.30 -12.52 1.20
N GLY A 207 -15.64 -11.28 1.55
CA GLY A 207 -15.59 -10.15 0.62
C GLY A 207 -14.22 -9.49 0.62
N ILE A 208 -13.63 -9.30 -0.56
CA ILE A 208 -12.40 -8.53 -0.76
C ILE A 208 -12.66 -7.51 -1.86
N HIS A 209 -12.64 -6.23 -1.51
CA HIS A 209 -12.73 -5.12 -2.46
C HIS A 209 -11.41 -4.35 -2.52
N ILE A 210 -11.00 -3.99 -3.72
CA ILE A 210 -9.76 -3.27 -3.96
C ILE A 210 -10.06 -1.78 -4.00
N ARG A 211 -9.41 -1.00 -3.13
CA ARG A 211 -9.41 0.46 -3.19
C ARG A 211 -8.22 0.95 -4.02
N ILE A 212 -7.04 0.39 -3.75
CA ILE A 212 -5.80 0.65 -4.47
C ILE A 212 -5.09 -0.70 -4.61
N PRO A 213 -4.68 -1.15 -5.81
CA PRO A 213 -3.93 -2.38 -5.95
C PRO A 213 -2.50 -2.17 -5.43
N ALA A 214 -1.84 -3.25 -5.00
CA ALA A 214 -0.41 -3.18 -4.76
C ALA A 214 0.31 -3.08 -6.11
N ILE A 215 1.44 -2.37 -6.17
CA ILE A 215 2.26 -2.29 -7.39
C ILE A 215 3.51 -3.10 -7.18
N PHE A 216 3.73 -4.08 -8.06
CA PHE A 216 4.92 -4.92 -8.04
C PHE A 216 5.79 -4.63 -9.25
N HIS A 217 7.10 -4.80 -9.08
CA HIS A 217 8.06 -4.85 -10.17
C HIS A 217 8.50 -6.29 -10.42
N LYS A 218 8.45 -6.71 -11.68
CA LYS A 218 8.97 -8.01 -12.12
C LYS A 218 10.37 -7.83 -12.69
N LYS A 219 11.36 -8.55 -12.15
CA LYS A 219 12.73 -8.58 -12.67
C LYS A 219 13.20 -10.03 -12.80
N GLY A 220 13.28 -10.51 -14.05
CA GLY A 220 13.48 -11.95 -14.31
C GLY A 220 12.30 -12.73 -13.73
N ASP A 221 12.60 -13.74 -12.91
CA ASP A 221 11.58 -14.55 -12.21
C ASP A 221 11.18 -13.97 -10.85
N GLY A 222 11.87 -12.92 -10.39
CA GLY A 222 11.65 -12.32 -9.08
C GLY A 222 10.60 -11.21 -9.08
N TRP A 223 9.74 -11.23 -8.07
CA TRP A 223 8.75 -10.19 -7.81
C TRP A 223 9.12 -9.36 -6.59
N LYS A 224 9.02 -8.05 -6.71
CA LYS A 224 9.25 -7.12 -5.59
C LYS A 224 8.06 -6.19 -5.41
N VAL A 225 7.59 -6.08 -4.17
CA VAL A 225 6.59 -5.07 -3.80
C VAL A 225 7.23 -3.69 -3.93
N ALA A 226 6.72 -2.87 -4.85
CA ALA A 226 7.13 -1.48 -5.02
C ALA A 226 6.29 -0.56 -4.13
N ASN A 227 4.96 -0.68 -4.23
CA ASN A 227 4.01 0.05 -3.39
C ASN A 227 2.95 -0.91 -2.82
N PRO A 228 2.65 -0.84 -1.50
CA PRO A 228 1.58 -1.63 -0.92
C PRO A 228 0.21 -1.14 -1.40
N GLY A 229 -0.75 -2.06 -1.44
CA GLY A 229 -2.14 -1.78 -1.81
C GLY A 229 -3.02 -1.45 -0.62
N VAL A 230 -4.28 -1.10 -0.90
CA VAL A 230 -5.34 -0.89 0.09
C VAL A 230 -6.56 -1.69 -0.32
N ILE A 231 -7.00 -2.57 0.59
CA ILE A 231 -8.17 -3.42 0.41
C ILE A 231 -9.18 -3.20 1.53
N ARG A 232 -10.44 -3.49 1.24
CA ARG A 232 -11.52 -3.56 2.22
C ARG A 232 -12.06 -4.98 2.27
N LEU A 233 -12.25 -5.47 3.48
CA LEU A 233 -12.79 -6.79 3.78
C LEU A 233 -14.19 -6.65 4.38
N ASP A 234 -15.10 -7.53 3.95
CA ASP A 234 -16.48 -7.62 4.44
C ASP A 234 -16.71 -8.89 5.28
#